data_AF-A0A1B1ZM33-F1
#
_entry.id   AF-A0A1B1ZM33-F1
#
_cell.length_a   1.000
_cell.length_b   1.000
_cell.length_c   1.000
_cell.angle_alpha   90.00
_cell.angle_beta   90.00
_cell.angle_gamma   90.00
#
_symmetry.space_group_name_H-M   'P 1'
#
loop_
_entity.id
_entity.type
_entity.pdbx_description
1 polymer ?
#
loop_
_entity_poly.entity_id
_entity_poly.type
_entity_poly.pdbx_seq_one_letter_code
_entity_poly.pdbx_strand_id
1 'polypeptide(L)'
;MGTPGEHTDPGDGAPPAGSWRPNRRRLLVTGAAAGLAVPALGGTAHAAPPPVTDEPGPLPRVPGPDDVPGPVGRGEAARAPYIARCAEWGARPPSSPPKIWDRRPIRILVHHTAGANTPDFSIPAAHRMARGIQAHHMDRNGWLDSGQHFTISRGGHVLEGRFLSLGELNGGRRVVEGAHSPGQNVIAIGIENEGTYISEDPPGPLWDSLRATCAYICAQYGIAPSELYGHRDYRNTICPGDRLYGQLPRLRREVGDLLGRRLSRTEAVKASWPLLRAGDEGPRVEAAQLLLRDAGALSGKPDGRYDDRTRSAVTEFQVAHRADDANGLLGGESWPELARTVQVGSGGDAERAVELLAAHSGTESVPDTVDHPVWQRLLGTGGTPAPTAEDPPGARDR
;
A
#
# COMPACT_ATOMS: atom_id res chain seq x y z
N MET A 1 -61.62 55.44 7.44
CA MET A 1 -62.71 54.57 6.92
C MET A 1 -62.02 53.56 6.01
N GLY A 2 -61.75 52.33 6.47
CA GLY A 2 -62.64 51.18 6.28
C GLY A 2 -62.35 50.53 4.91
N THR A 3 -61.32 49.66 4.83
CA THR A 3 -61.39 48.18 4.67
C THR A 3 -61.98 47.67 3.34
N PRO A 4 -61.23 46.85 2.57
CA PRO A 4 -61.79 45.88 1.62
C PRO A 4 -61.93 44.48 2.25
N GLY A 5 -62.95 43.75 1.80
CA GLY A 5 -63.39 42.47 2.33
C GLY A 5 -62.70 41.23 1.78
N GLU A 6 -62.82 40.17 2.57
CA GLU A 6 -62.27 38.82 2.48
C GLU A 6 -62.98 37.91 1.47
N HIS A 7 -62.28 36.84 1.10
CA HIS A 7 -62.88 35.51 0.97
C HIS A 7 -61.95 34.46 1.62
N THR A 8 -62.51 33.69 2.56
CA THR A 8 -62.02 32.52 3.32
C THR A 8 -62.29 31.23 2.51
N ASP A 9 -61.79 29.99 2.73
CA ASP A 9 -61.13 29.19 3.80
C ASP A 9 -60.67 27.81 3.17
N PRO A 10 -60.34 26.69 3.87
CA PRO A 10 -59.36 26.33 4.94
C PRO A 10 -58.34 25.23 4.49
N GLY A 11 -57.18 25.02 5.15
CA GLY A 11 -56.88 23.98 6.19
C GLY A 11 -56.53 22.59 5.60
N ASP A 12 -55.54 21.79 5.99
CA ASP A 12 -54.61 21.75 7.13
C ASP A 12 -53.57 20.62 6.86
N GLY A 13 -52.33 20.71 7.40
CA GLY A 13 -51.41 19.55 7.50
C GLY A 13 -49.92 19.76 7.21
N ALA A 14 -49.11 19.95 8.26
CA ALA A 14 -47.65 19.70 8.32
C ALA A 14 -47.40 18.61 9.41
N PRO A 15 -46.20 17.99 9.62
CA PRO A 15 -44.82 18.38 9.24
C PRO A 15 -43.88 17.17 8.87
N PRO A 16 -42.53 17.20 8.99
CA PRO A 16 -41.54 18.28 8.85
C PRO A 16 -40.46 18.01 7.76
N ALA A 17 -39.81 19.10 7.35
CA ALA A 17 -38.56 19.08 6.59
C ALA A 17 -37.36 18.75 7.50
N GLY A 18 -36.63 17.67 7.16
CA GLY A 18 -35.29 17.39 7.67
C GLY A 18 -34.24 17.88 6.69
N SER A 19 -33.52 18.93 7.07
CA SER A 19 -32.40 19.49 6.31
C SER A 19 -31.21 18.52 6.27
N TRP A 20 -30.87 18.00 5.10
CA TRP A 20 -29.58 17.33 4.90
C TRP A 20 -28.55 18.36 4.43
N ARG A 21 -27.70 18.80 5.36
CA ARG A 21 -26.49 19.57 5.05
C ARG A 21 -25.33 18.58 4.88
N PRO A 22 -24.69 18.46 3.71
CA PRO A 22 -23.48 17.66 3.59
C PRO A 22 -22.34 18.38 4.34
N ASN A 23 -21.79 17.72 5.35
CA ASN A 23 -20.63 18.19 6.08
C ASN A 23 -19.41 18.20 5.14
N ARG A 24 -19.06 19.38 4.62
CA ARG A 24 -17.77 19.63 3.97
C ARG A 24 -16.68 19.61 5.04
N ARG A 25 -15.94 18.50 5.16
CA ARG A 25 -14.57 18.53 5.69
C ARG A 25 -13.61 18.22 4.57
N ARG A 26 -13.06 19.31 4.01
CA ARG A 26 -11.86 19.32 3.17
C ARG A 26 -10.73 18.64 3.95
N LEU A 27 -10.20 17.52 3.46
CA LEU A 27 -8.83 17.12 3.78
C LEU A 27 -7.90 17.87 2.83
N LEU A 28 -7.26 18.92 3.34
CA LEU A 28 -6.01 19.40 2.76
C LEU A 28 -4.91 18.44 3.26
N VAL A 29 -4.44 17.57 2.38
CA VAL A 29 -3.13 16.94 2.56
C VAL A 29 -2.11 17.94 2.01
N THR A 30 -1.71 18.90 2.83
CA THR A 30 -0.54 19.72 2.55
C THR A 30 0.69 18.84 2.76
N GLY A 31 1.33 18.47 1.65
CA GLY A 31 2.73 18.10 1.66
C GLY A 31 3.54 19.32 2.10
N ALA A 32 4.28 19.19 3.20
CA ALA A 32 5.32 20.12 3.56
C ALA A 32 6.52 19.31 4.06
N ALA A 33 7.53 19.18 3.19
CA ALA A 33 8.89 19.05 3.66
C ALA A 33 9.25 20.39 4.33
N ALA A 34 9.37 20.37 5.65
CA ALA A 34 9.98 21.45 6.41
C ALA A 34 10.80 20.81 7.53
N GLY A 35 12.13 20.93 7.40
CA GLY A 35 13.03 20.70 8.52
C GLY A 35 12.67 21.66 9.65
N LEU A 36 12.53 21.14 10.86
CA LEU A 36 12.37 21.94 12.05
C LEU A 36 13.41 21.50 13.09
N ALA A 37 14.33 22.44 13.33
CA ALA A 37 15.15 22.48 14.52
C ALA A 37 14.24 22.56 15.76
N VAL A 38 14.59 21.79 16.79
CA VAL A 38 13.92 21.78 18.09
C VAL A 38 14.42 22.97 18.91
N PRO A 39 13.56 23.87 19.42
CA PRO A 39 13.92 24.67 20.57
C PRO A 39 13.61 23.87 21.84
N ALA A 40 14.63 23.67 22.67
CA ALA A 40 14.45 23.24 24.05
C ALA A 40 13.83 24.39 24.85
N LEU A 41 12.67 24.17 25.48
CA LEU A 41 12.19 24.99 26.58
C LEU A 41 11.48 24.14 27.64
N GLY A 42 12.08 24.17 28.84
CA GLY A 42 11.47 24.35 30.15
C GLY A 42 10.15 23.62 30.44
N GLY A 43 10.23 22.63 31.32
CA GLY A 43 9.06 21.96 31.86
C GLY A 43 8.21 22.83 32.78
N THR A 44 6.95 22.44 32.91
CA THR A 44 6.18 22.55 34.14
C THR A 44 5.49 21.22 34.40
N ALA A 45 5.70 20.69 35.59
CA ALA A 45 5.10 19.46 36.07
C ALA A 45 3.59 19.64 36.25
N HIS A 46 2.80 18.68 35.77
CA HIS A 46 1.45 18.48 36.26
C HIS A 46 1.23 17.00 36.63
N ALA A 47 0.82 16.87 37.89
CA ALA A 47 0.40 15.71 38.69
C ALA A 47 0.15 14.38 37.97
N ALA A 48 0.77 13.33 38.54
CA ALA A 48 0.47 11.94 38.27
C ALA A 48 -1.00 11.59 38.60
N PRO A 49 -1.71 10.83 37.75
CA PRO A 49 -2.96 10.19 38.13
C PRO A 49 -2.69 9.06 39.15
N PRO A 50 -3.67 8.72 40.02
CA PRO A 50 -3.51 7.72 41.08
C PRO A 50 -3.24 6.32 40.52
N PRO A 51 -2.62 5.41 41.31
CA PRO A 51 -2.34 4.05 40.88
C PRO A 51 -3.65 3.28 40.71
N VAL A 52 -3.96 2.92 39.47
CA VAL A 52 -4.99 1.92 39.19
C VAL A 52 -4.31 0.55 39.30
N THR A 53 -4.47 -0.07 40.47
CA THR A 53 -4.19 -1.50 40.67
C THR A 53 -5.38 -2.28 40.12
N ASP A 54 -5.37 -2.53 38.83
CA ASP A 54 -6.09 -3.68 38.26
C ASP A 54 -5.07 -4.41 37.39
N GLU A 55 -4.62 -5.57 37.88
CA GLU A 55 -3.88 -6.52 37.06
C GLU A 55 -4.73 -6.83 35.82
N PRO A 56 -4.18 -6.74 34.59
CA PRO A 56 -4.90 -7.25 33.43
C PRO A 56 -5.12 -8.75 33.66
N GLY A 57 -6.38 -9.14 33.82
CA GLY A 57 -6.76 -10.54 33.95
C GLY A 57 -6.15 -11.37 32.82
N PRO A 58 -5.85 -12.66 33.07
CA PRO A 58 -5.15 -13.49 32.09
C PRO A 58 -5.92 -13.47 30.77
N LEU A 59 -5.23 -13.05 29.70
CA LEU A 59 -5.72 -13.21 28.34
C LEU A 59 -6.10 -14.68 28.15
N PRO A 60 -7.21 -15.00 27.48
CA PRO A 60 -7.54 -16.39 27.18
C PRO A 60 -6.35 -17.03 26.45
N ARG A 61 -5.82 -18.13 27.01
CA ARG A 61 -4.89 -19.01 26.29
C ARG A 61 -5.64 -19.51 25.05
N VAL A 62 -5.36 -18.90 23.90
CA VAL A 62 -5.63 -19.57 22.63
C VAL A 62 -4.60 -20.70 22.54
N PRO A 63 -5.01 -21.97 22.38
CA PRO A 63 -4.07 -23.05 22.18
C PRO A 63 -3.25 -22.76 20.92
N GLY A 64 -2.01 -22.32 21.10
CA GLY A 64 -0.98 -22.58 20.10
C GLY A 64 -0.72 -24.09 20.13
N PRO A 65 -0.45 -24.74 19.00
CA PRO A 65 -0.05 -26.14 19.00
C PRO A 65 1.33 -26.24 19.64
N ASP A 66 1.35 -26.44 20.96
CA ASP A 66 2.35 -27.31 21.56
C ASP A 66 2.10 -28.70 20.92
N ASP A 67 3.15 -29.29 20.34
CA ASP A 67 3.20 -30.66 19.78
C ASP A 67 2.70 -30.93 18.35
N VAL A 68 3.14 -30.14 17.35
CA VAL A 68 3.13 -30.61 15.94
C VAL A 68 4.56 -30.65 15.39
N PRO A 69 5.10 -31.82 15.00
CA PRO A 69 6.34 -31.90 14.24
C PRO A 69 6.22 -31.07 12.97
N GLY A 70 7.20 -30.19 12.72
CA GLY A 70 7.28 -29.45 11.47
C GLY A 70 7.15 -30.38 10.25
N PRO A 71 6.60 -29.89 9.12
CA PRO A 71 6.27 -30.75 7.99
C PRO A 71 7.51 -31.47 7.44
N VAL A 72 7.35 -32.79 7.29
CA VAL A 72 8.26 -33.71 6.61
C VAL A 72 8.18 -33.47 5.08
N GLY A 73 9.22 -32.83 4.54
CA GLY A 73 9.82 -33.05 3.21
C GLY A 73 9.08 -32.59 1.93
N ARG A 74 9.66 -31.61 1.21
CA ARG A 74 10.46 -31.79 -0.02
C ARG A 74 10.92 -30.42 -0.56
N GLY A 75 12.24 -30.25 -0.66
CA GLY A 75 12.94 -28.98 -0.87
C GLY A 75 13.55 -28.52 0.45
N GLU A 76 14.81 -28.10 0.47
CA GLU A 76 15.46 -27.54 1.67
C GLU A 76 14.69 -26.27 2.06
N ALA A 77 13.72 -26.41 2.97
CA ALA A 77 12.85 -25.32 3.36
C ALA A 77 13.72 -24.18 3.89
N ALA A 78 13.54 -22.96 3.37
CA ALA A 78 14.25 -21.79 3.88
C ALA A 78 14.13 -21.77 5.40
N ARG A 79 15.27 -21.77 6.10
CA ARG A 79 15.32 -21.84 7.57
C ARG A 79 14.42 -20.74 8.13
N ALA A 80 13.50 -21.11 9.02
CA ALA A 80 12.58 -20.18 9.64
C ALA A 80 13.37 -19.03 10.33
N PRO A 81 13.14 -17.76 9.97
CA PRO A 81 13.73 -16.64 10.68
C PRO A 81 13.10 -16.53 12.08
N TYR A 82 13.85 -16.00 13.03
CA TYR A 82 13.26 -15.59 14.30
C TYR A 82 12.38 -14.35 14.06
N ILE A 83 11.15 -14.40 14.58
CA ILE A 83 10.15 -13.34 14.47
C ILE A 83 9.63 -13.08 15.89
N ALA A 84 9.87 -11.88 16.41
CA ALA A 84 9.37 -11.49 17.73
C ALA A 84 7.84 -11.41 17.70
N ARG A 85 7.17 -12.19 18.54
CA ARG A 85 5.70 -12.20 18.66
C ARG A 85 5.18 -10.85 19.17
N CYS A 86 3.90 -10.56 18.94
CA CYS A 86 3.22 -9.38 19.50
C CYS A 86 3.49 -9.20 21.01
N ALA A 87 3.46 -10.28 21.78
CA ALA A 87 3.73 -10.23 23.22
C ALA A 87 5.18 -9.80 23.56
N GLU A 88 6.16 -10.18 22.74
CA GLU A 88 7.59 -9.94 23.02
C GLU A 88 7.98 -8.47 22.86
N TRP A 89 7.36 -7.76 21.90
CA TRP A 89 7.58 -6.32 21.73
C TRP A 89 6.60 -5.44 22.50
N GLY A 90 5.68 -6.05 23.24
CA GLY A 90 4.71 -5.34 24.09
C GLY A 90 3.57 -4.72 23.31
N ALA A 91 3.01 -5.46 22.35
CA ALA A 91 1.79 -5.08 21.66
C ALA A 91 0.63 -4.91 22.62
N ARG A 92 -0.17 -3.87 22.42
CA ARG A 92 -1.49 -3.78 23.04
C ARG A 92 -2.46 -4.74 22.34
N PRO A 93 -3.46 -5.30 23.04
CA PRO A 93 -4.46 -6.16 22.43
C PRO A 93 -5.18 -5.46 21.24
N PRO A 94 -5.58 -6.20 20.20
CA PRO A 94 -6.37 -5.64 19.11
C PRO A 94 -7.74 -5.19 19.64
N SER A 95 -8.31 -4.12 19.09
CA SER A 95 -9.59 -3.57 19.56
C SER A 95 -10.81 -4.43 19.19
N SER A 96 -10.63 -5.36 18.26
CA SER A 96 -11.57 -6.44 17.95
C SER A 96 -10.81 -7.67 17.42
N PRO A 97 -11.40 -8.87 17.44
CA PRO A 97 -10.74 -10.07 16.93
C PRO A 97 -10.32 -9.92 15.45
N PRO A 98 -9.04 -10.19 15.09
CA PRO A 98 -8.61 -10.20 13.69
C PRO A 98 -9.39 -11.24 12.88
N LYS A 99 -9.79 -10.86 11.67
CA LYS A 99 -10.46 -11.78 10.74
C LYS A 99 -9.42 -12.66 10.04
N ILE A 100 -9.69 -13.96 9.97
CA ILE A 100 -8.83 -14.95 9.32
C ILE A 100 -9.59 -15.56 8.15
N TRP A 101 -8.95 -15.60 6.99
CA TRP A 101 -9.49 -16.16 5.78
C TRP A 101 -8.89 -17.53 5.51
N ASP A 102 -9.73 -18.54 5.24
CA ASP A 102 -9.29 -19.89 4.90
C ASP A 102 -8.77 -19.96 3.45
N ARG A 103 -7.68 -19.24 3.20
CA ARG A 103 -7.01 -19.18 1.91
C ARG A 103 -5.55 -18.78 2.07
N ARG A 104 -4.75 -19.21 1.09
CA ARG A 104 -3.35 -18.82 1.00
C ARG A 104 -3.22 -17.44 0.32
N PRO A 105 -2.36 -16.55 0.84
CA PRO A 105 -1.92 -15.38 0.10
C PRO A 105 -1.10 -15.84 -1.11
N ILE A 106 -1.13 -15.05 -2.18
CA ILE A 106 -0.50 -15.37 -3.46
C ILE A 106 0.67 -14.44 -3.80
N ARG A 107 0.93 -13.42 -2.97
CA ARG A 107 2.03 -12.48 -3.16
C ARG A 107 2.48 -11.82 -1.86
N ILE A 108 3.62 -11.13 -1.93
CA ILE A 108 4.16 -10.31 -0.84
C ILE A 108 4.19 -8.84 -1.30
N LEU A 109 3.77 -7.93 -0.42
CA LEU A 109 3.92 -6.49 -0.62
C LEU A 109 5.00 -5.96 0.32
N VAL A 110 6.00 -5.32 -0.29
CA VAL A 110 7.08 -4.62 0.40
C VAL A 110 6.63 -3.18 0.63
N HIS A 111 6.58 -2.81 1.90
CA HIS A 111 6.26 -1.47 2.39
C HIS A 111 7.46 -0.83 3.09
N HIS A 112 7.40 0.48 3.29
CA HIS A 112 8.27 1.20 4.21
C HIS A 112 7.41 1.94 5.23
N THR A 113 7.92 2.12 6.44
CA THR A 113 7.12 2.68 7.56
C THR A 113 6.86 4.17 7.42
N ALA A 114 7.46 4.83 6.42
CA ALA A 114 7.54 6.28 6.28
C ALA A 114 8.17 7.03 7.47
N GLY A 115 8.74 6.29 8.43
CA GLY A 115 9.52 6.84 9.53
C GLY A 115 10.92 7.26 9.10
N ALA A 116 11.59 8.04 9.93
CA ALA A 116 12.97 8.44 9.68
C ALA A 116 13.91 7.24 9.57
N ASN A 117 14.95 7.36 8.75
CA ASN A 117 16.05 6.39 8.66
C ASN A 117 16.94 6.48 9.91
N THR A 118 16.48 5.92 11.02
CA THR A 118 17.19 5.98 12.32
C THR A 118 18.54 5.25 12.30
N PRO A 119 19.57 5.76 13.03
CA PRO A 119 20.82 5.03 13.25
C PRO A 119 20.76 4.05 14.45
N ASP A 120 19.64 3.98 15.19
CA ASP A 120 19.49 3.05 16.31
C ASP A 120 19.04 1.66 15.83
N PHE A 121 19.99 0.73 15.73
CA PHE A 121 19.78 -0.64 15.23
C PHE A 121 19.38 -1.65 16.33
N SER A 122 19.05 -1.17 17.54
CA SER A 122 18.84 -2.04 18.70
C SER A 122 17.45 -2.69 18.73
N ILE A 123 17.32 -3.83 19.42
CA ILE A 123 16.03 -4.50 19.66
C ILE A 123 15.04 -3.56 20.40
N PRO A 124 15.43 -2.81 21.45
CA PRO A 124 14.54 -1.83 22.06
C PRO A 124 14.00 -0.77 21.09
N ALA A 125 14.81 -0.33 20.13
CA ALA A 125 14.37 0.60 19.08
C ALA A 125 13.33 -0.04 18.16
N ALA A 126 13.59 -1.27 17.72
CA ALA A 126 12.65 -2.05 16.92
C ALA A 126 11.29 -2.21 17.63
N HIS A 127 11.31 -2.55 18.93
CA HIS A 127 10.09 -2.69 19.72
C HIS A 127 9.37 -1.33 19.90
N ARG A 128 10.11 -0.23 20.11
CA ARG A 128 9.51 1.12 20.18
C ARG A 128 8.83 1.50 18.86
N MET A 129 9.49 1.22 17.73
CA MET A 129 8.97 1.48 16.40
C MET A 129 7.68 0.68 16.13
N ALA A 130 7.66 -0.62 16.44
CA ALA A 130 6.46 -1.46 16.31
C ALA A 130 5.28 -0.94 17.14
N ARG A 131 5.52 -0.55 18.41
CA ARG A 131 4.47 0.07 19.25
C ARG A 131 3.99 1.42 18.69
N GLY A 132 4.89 2.22 18.15
CA GLY A 132 4.54 3.49 17.51
C GLY A 132 3.64 3.32 16.29
N ILE A 133 3.95 2.33 15.44
CA ILE A 133 3.11 1.96 14.28
C ILE A 133 1.73 1.48 14.75
N GLN A 134 1.70 0.57 15.73
CA GLN A 134 0.43 0.04 16.26
C GLN A 134 -0.45 1.15 16.86
N ALA A 135 0.14 2.04 17.66
CA ALA A 135 -0.56 3.18 18.25
C ALA A 135 -1.10 4.11 17.15
N HIS A 136 -0.31 4.44 16.13
CA HIS A 136 -0.78 5.26 15.02
C HIS A 136 -1.98 4.61 14.29
N HIS A 137 -1.84 3.33 13.91
CA HIS A 137 -2.89 2.61 13.20
C HIS A 137 -4.19 2.50 13.99
N MET A 138 -4.12 2.21 15.29
CA MET A 138 -5.33 2.05 16.08
C MET A 138 -5.90 3.39 16.56
N ASP A 139 -5.08 4.35 16.99
CA ASP A 139 -5.55 5.60 17.60
C ASP A 139 -5.88 6.68 16.57
N ARG A 140 -5.20 6.67 15.40
CA ARG A 140 -5.39 7.69 14.36
C ARG A 140 -6.21 7.16 13.19
N ASN A 141 -5.98 5.93 12.75
CA ASN A 141 -6.73 5.35 11.63
C ASN A 141 -7.98 4.60 12.09
N GLY A 142 -8.12 4.31 13.39
CA GLY A 142 -9.25 3.54 13.94
C GLY A 142 -9.21 2.06 13.56
N TRP A 143 -8.06 1.55 13.10
CA TRP A 143 -7.91 0.14 12.75
C TRP A 143 -7.90 -0.75 13.99
N LEU A 144 -8.22 -2.03 13.81
CA LEU A 144 -8.26 -2.96 14.93
C LEU A 144 -6.88 -3.26 15.54
N ASP A 145 -5.82 -3.13 14.74
CA ASP A 145 -4.42 -3.41 15.06
C ASP A 145 -3.53 -2.79 13.98
N SER A 146 -2.21 -3.03 14.02
CA SER A 146 -1.30 -2.74 12.92
C SER A 146 -1.82 -3.28 11.57
N GLY A 147 -1.68 -2.52 10.49
CA GLY A 147 -2.19 -2.90 9.17
C GLY A 147 -1.39 -3.98 8.45
N GLN A 148 -0.09 -4.06 8.72
CA GLN A 148 0.84 -5.01 8.13
C GLN A 148 0.96 -6.32 8.94
N HIS A 149 1.33 -7.40 8.27
CA HIS A 149 1.54 -8.69 8.91
C HIS A 149 2.86 -8.74 9.67
N PHE A 150 3.93 -8.19 9.07
CA PHE A 150 5.27 -8.19 9.64
C PHE A 150 5.93 -6.83 9.49
N THR A 151 6.84 -6.53 10.41
CA THR A 151 7.69 -5.34 10.35
C THR A 151 9.15 -5.77 10.51
N ILE A 152 10.06 -5.14 9.76
CA ILE A 152 11.50 -5.36 9.85
C ILE A 152 12.16 -4.03 10.18
N SER A 153 12.82 -3.98 11.33
CA SER A 153 13.60 -2.81 11.74
C SER A 153 14.86 -2.64 10.89
N ARG A 154 15.47 -1.45 10.94
CA ARG A 154 16.77 -1.17 10.32
C ARG A 154 17.87 -2.09 10.83
N GLY A 155 17.75 -2.58 12.07
CA GLY A 155 18.66 -3.55 12.68
C GLY A 155 18.47 -5.00 12.23
N GLY A 156 17.49 -5.29 11.36
CA GLY A 156 17.16 -6.65 10.93
C GLY A 156 16.27 -7.42 11.92
N HIS A 157 15.77 -6.79 12.98
CA HIS A 157 14.83 -7.45 13.89
C HIS A 157 13.46 -7.54 13.22
N VAL A 158 12.97 -8.76 13.02
CA VAL A 158 11.66 -9.07 12.43
C VAL A 158 10.63 -9.21 13.54
N LEU A 159 9.49 -8.53 13.40
CA LEU A 159 8.41 -8.51 14.37
C LEU A 159 7.09 -8.90 13.70
N GLU A 160 6.28 -9.68 14.41
CA GLU A 160 4.86 -9.85 14.09
C GLU A 160 4.16 -8.50 14.28
N GLY A 161 3.62 -7.94 13.20
CA GLY A 161 2.96 -6.64 13.20
C GLY A 161 1.51 -6.75 13.66
N ARG A 162 0.74 -7.60 12.97
CA ARG A 162 -0.69 -7.82 13.23
C ARG A 162 -0.89 -9.17 13.92
N PHE A 163 -1.68 -9.16 14.99
CA PHE A 163 -1.94 -10.34 15.82
C PHE A 163 -2.34 -11.57 14.98
N LEU A 164 -1.80 -12.72 15.37
CA LEU A 164 -2.02 -14.05 14.77
C LEU A 164 -1.30 -14.29 13.44
N SER A 165 -0.65 -13.28 12.85
CA SER A 165 0.03 -13.41 11.55
C SER A 165 1.17 -14.44 11.58
N LEU A 166 1.94 -14.52 12.66
CA LEU A 166 3.01 -15.53 12.77
C LEU A 166 2.43 -16.94 12.88
N GLY A 167 1.33 -17.10 13.62
CA GLY A 167 0.64 -18.38 13.75
C GLY A 167 0.12 -18.89 12.40
N GLU A 168 -0.57 -18.03 11.64
CA GLU A 168 -1.10 -18.41 10.33
C GLU A 168 0.02 -18.64 9.29
N LEU A 169 1.12 -17.88 9.36
CA LEU A 169 2.31 -18.14 8.55
C LEU A 169 2.89 -19.52 8.80
N ASN A 170 3.05 -19.92 10.07
CA ASN A 170 3.57 -21.25 10.41
C ASN A 170 2.62 -22.39 10.00
N GLY A 171 1.31 -22.12 9.93
CA GLY A 171 0.32 -23.06 9.41
C GLY A 171 0.26 -23.14 7.88
N GLY A 172 0.70 -22.09 7.17
CA GLY A 172 0.85 -22.07 5.72
C GLY A 172 -0.46 -22.21 4.91
N ARG A 173 -1.63 -22.08 5.54
CA ARG A 173 -2.93 -22.36 4.91
C ARG A 173 -3.87 -21.17 4.80
N ARG A 174 -3.82 -20.28 5.80
CA ARG A 174 -4.77 -19.19 5.98
C ARG A 174 -4.03 -17.87 6.08
N VAL A 175 -4.75 -16.76 6.05
CA VAL A 175 -4.17 -15.42 6.18
C VAL A 175 -5.03 -14.56 7.09
N VAL A 176 -4.38 -13.77 7.93
CA VAL A 176 -5.04 -12.70 8.71
C VAL A 176 -5.34 -11.56 7.75
N GLU A 177 -6.56 -11.03 7.73
CA GLU A 177 -6.90 -9.86 6.91
C GLU A 177 -6.08 -8.64 7.34
N GLY A 178 -5.23 -8.13 6.45
CA GLY A 178 -4.45 -6.93 6.66
C GLY A 178 -5.27 -5.64 6.52
N ALA A 179 -4.61 -4.50 6.68
CA ALA A 179 -5.15 -3.17 6.35
C ALA A 179 -4.09 -2.29 5.62
N HIS A 180 -3.09 -2.94 5.01
CA HIS A 180 -1.92 -2.27 4.46
C HIS A 180 -2.08 -1.82 3.00
N SER A 181 -3.00 -2.42 2.23
CA SER A 181 -3.27 -2.03 0.85
C SER A 181 -4.67 -2.51 0.44
N PRO A 182 -5.67 -1.62 0.29
CA PRO A 182 -7.00 -2.00 -0.18
C PRO A 182 -6.94 -2.79 -1.49
N GLY A 183 -7.78 -3.83 -1.61
CA GLY A 183 -7.75 -4.74 -2.74
C GLY A 183 -6.66 -5.81 -2.68
N GLN A 184 -5.76 -5.76 -1.68
CA GLN A 184 -4.68 -6.72 -1.49
C GLN A 184 -4.74 -7.44 -0.12
N ASN A 185 -5.56 -6.97 0.81
CA ASN A 185 -5.47 -7.26 2.24
C ASN A 185 -5.72 -8.72 2.60
N VAL A 186 -6.32 -9.52 1.70
CA VAL A 186 -6.53 -10.96 1.92
C VAL A 186 -5.78 -11.83 0.91
N ILE A 187 -5.13 -11.24 -0.09
CA ILE A 187 -4.34 -11.94 -1.13
C ILE A 187 -2.83 -11.73 -0.96
N ALA A 188 -2.39 -10.76 -0.16
CA ALA A 188 -0.99 -10.42 0.01
C ALA A 188 -0.54 -10.41 1.47
N ILE A 189 0.71 -10.78 1.72
CA ILE A 189 1.39 -10.51 2.98
C ILE A 189 2.11 -9.16 2.88
N GLY A 190 1.69 -8.18 3.67
CA GLY A 190 2.39 -6.91 3.84
C GLY A 190 3.56 -6.97 4.83
N ILE A 191 4.74 -6.52 4.39
CA ILE A 191 5.96 -6.40 5.21
C ILE A 191 6.40 -4.94 5.23
N GLU A 192 6.34 -4.30 6.41
CA GLU A 192 6.85 -2.95 6.62
C GLU A 192 8.36 -2.95 6.89
N ASN A 193 9.11 -2.13 6.18
CA ASN A 193 10.56 -1.95 6.37
C ASN A 193 10.81 -0.59 7.01
N GLU A 194 11.39 -0.54 8.20
CA GLU A 194 11.58 0.70 8.96
C GLU A 194 12.41 1.72 8.16
N GLY A 195 11.81 2.86 7.80
CA GLY A 195 12.50 3.94 7.09
C GLY A 195 11.71 4.55 5.93
N THR A 196 12.40 5.34 5.10
CA THR A 196 11.82 6.00 3.89
C THR A 196 12.25 5.34 2.58
N TYR A 197 13.53 5.00 2.47
CA TYR A 197 14.18 4.44 1.27
C TYR A 197 13.89 5.16 -0.06
N ILE A 198 13.62 6.46 0.02
CA ILE A 198 13.43 7.32 -1.17
C ILE A 198 14.76 7.50 -1.87
N SER A 199 15.80 7.93 -1.14
CA SER A 199 17.12 8.27 -1.68
C SER A 199 18.25 7.39 -1.15
N GLU A 200 17.99 6.56 -0.13
CA GLU A 200 18.98 5.71 0.52
C GLU A 200 18.59 4.23 0.43
N ASP A 201 19.59 3.35 0.33
CA ASP A 201 19.35 1.90 0.37
C ASP A 201 19.03 1.42 1.80
N PRO A 202 18.27 0.33 1.94
CA PRO A 202 18.16 -0.36 3.22
C PRO A 202 19.52 -0.82 3.74
N PRO A 203 19.76 -0.74 5.06
CA PRO A 203 20.98 -1.25 5.66
C PRO A 203 21.05 -2.78 5.50
N GLY A 204 22.29 -3.32 5.45
CA GLY A 204 22.54 -4.76 5.28
C GLY A 204 21.70 -5.67 6.19
N PRO A 205 21.66 -5.43 7.52
CA PRO A 205 20.86 -6.25 8.44
C PRO A 205 19.36 -6.31 8.09
N LEU A 206 18.76 -5.18 7.70
CA LEU A 206 17.37 -5.15 7.23
C LEU A 206 17.22 -5.92 5.93
N TRP A 207 18.10 -5.69 4.95
CA TRP A 207 18.05 -6.39 3.67
C TRP A 207 18.16 -7.91 3.82
N ASP A 208 19.07 -8.37 4.66
CA ASP A 208 19.28 -9.79 4.97
C ASP A 208 18.03 -10.42 5.60
N SER A 209 17.38 -9.68 6.50
CA SER A 209 16.17 -10.14 7.16
C SER A 209 14.97 -10.12 6.22
N LEU A 210 14.88 -9.12 5.33
CA LEU A 210 13.84 -9.04 4.30
C LEU A 210 13.92 -10.23 3.34
N ARG A 211 15.10 -10.54 2.79
CA ARG A 211 15.24 -11.70 1.88
C ARG A 211 14.92 -13.02 2.59
N ALA A 212 15.37 -13.21 3.83
CA ALA A 212 15.09 -14.43 4.59
C ALA A 212 13.60 -14.58 4.94
N THR A 213 12.95 -13.48 5.36
CA THR A 213 11.52 -13.45 5.68
C THR A 213 10.66 -13.70 4.44
N CYS A 214 10.98 -13.06 3.31
CA CYS A 214 10.30 -13.31 2.05
C CYS A 214 10.46 -14.78 1.60
N ALA A 215 11.66 -15.36 1.69
CA ALA A 215 11.90 -16.76 1.34
C ALA A 215 11.08 -17.71 2.22
N TYR A 216 11.04 -17.47 3.54
CA TYR A 216 10.23 -18.26 4.45
C TYR A 216 8.73 -18.18 4.14
N ILE A 217 8.19 -16.97 3.92
CA ILE A 217 6.79 -16.76 3.53
C ILE A 217 6.48 -17.47 2.20
N CYS A 218 7.38 -17.37 1.21
CA CYS A 218 7.24 -18.05 -0.07
C CYS A 218 7.18 -19.57 0.09
N ALA A 219 8.06 -20.14 0.91
CA ALA A 219 8.08 -21.58 1.19
C ALA A 219 6.80 -22.06 1.89
N GLN A 220 6.31 -21.33 2.90
CA GLN A 220 5.12 -21.73 3.66
C GLN A 220 3.84 -21.71 2.81
N TYR A 221 3.65 -20.65 2.03
CA TYR A 221 2.42 -20.46 1.27
C TYR A 221 2.49 -20.99 -0.17
N GLY A 222 3.67 -21.28 -0.70
CA GLY A 222 3.88 -21.65 -2.10
C GLY A 222 3.84 -20.45 -3.04
N ILE A 223 4.22 -19.26 -2.56
CA ILE A 223 4.30 -18.04 -3.37
C ILE A 223 5.57 -18.10 -4.22
N ALA A 224 5.45 -17.84 -5.52
CA ALA A 224 6.62 -17.79 -6.39
C ALA A 224 7.49 -16.56 -6.05
N PRO A 225 8.83 -16.66 -6.08
CA PRO A 225 9.73 -15.51 -5.82
C PRO A 225 9.57 -14.36 -6.83
N SER A 226 8.86 -14.57 -7.94
CA SER A 226 8.48 -13.51 -8.87
C SER A 226 7.34 -12.62 -8.33
N GLU A 227 6.56 -13.11 -7.37
CA GLU A 227 5.34 -12.46 -6.84
C GLU A 227 5.61 -11.59 -5.60
N LEU A 228 6.74 -10.87 -5.62
CA LEU A 228 7.08 -9.86 -4.63
C LEU A 228 6.91 -8.50 -5.29
N TYR A 229 6.10 -7.63 -4.71
CA TYR A 229 5.72 -6.33 -5.29
C TYR A 229 5.95 -5.22 -4.26
N GLY A 230 6.00 -3.97 -4.72
CA GLY A 230 5.98 -2.80 -3.84
C GLY A 230 4.56 -2.29 -3.65
N HIS A 231 4.30 -1.58 -2.56
CA HIS A 231 2.99 -0.97 -2.32
C HIS A 231 2.49 -0.11 -3.50
N ARG A 232 3.39 0.68 -4.11
CA ARG A 232 3.10 1.51 -5.29
C ARG A 232 2.71 0.76 -6.56
N ASP A 233 2.92 -0.56 -6.62
CA ASP A 233 2.43 -1.37 -7.75
C ASP A 233 0.90 -1.43 -7.80
N TYR A 234 0.24 -1.17 -6.66
CA TYR A 234 -1.22 -1.29 -6.50
C TYR A 234 -1.89 -0.01 -6.00
N ARG A 235 -1.14 0.97 -5.46
CA ARG A 235 -1.67 2.19 -4.82
C ARG A 235 -1.01 3.46 -5.35
N ASN A 236 -1.67 4.61 -5.19
CA ASN A 236 -1.09 5.93 -5.50
C ASN A 236 -0.19 6.40 -4.35
N THR A 237 0.98 5.78 -4.21
CA THR A 237 1.88 6.02 -3.07
C THR A 237 3.34 6.03 -3.49
N ILE A 238 4.18 6.72 -2.71
CA ILE A 238 5.64 6.63 -2.82
C ILE A 238 6.19 5.38 -2.10
N CYS A 239 5.39 4.61 -1.38
CA CYS A 239 5.85 3.40 -0.69
C CYS A 239 6.25 2.30 -1.69
N PRO A 240 7.40 1.60 -1.54
CA PRO A 240 8.33 1.54 -0.41
C PRO A 240 9.55 2.49 -0.48
N GLY A 241 9.49 3.57 -1.26
CA GLY A 241 10.62 4.44 -1.59
C GLY A 241 11.35 4.01 -2.87
N ASP A 242 11.98 4.94 -3.59
CA ASP A 242 12.53 4.67 -4.92
C ASP A 242 13.72 3.70 -4.89
N ARG A 243 14.57 3.77 -3.86
CA ARG A 243 15.71 2.85 -3.70
C ARG A 243 15.26 1.43 -3.39
N LEU A 244 14.39 1.25 -2.40
CA LEU A 244 13.90 -0.09 -2.05
C LEU A 244 13.04 -0.68 -3.19
N TYR A 245 12.18 0.12 -3.81
CA TYR A 245 11.41 -0.32 -4.97
C TYR A 245 12.31 -0.76 -6.14
N GLY A 246 13.34 0.03 -6.45
CA GLY A 246 14.33 -0.31 -7.49
C GLY A 246 15.10 -1.60 -7.22
N GLN A 247 15.15 -2.06 -5.96
CA GLN A 247 15.79 -3.32 -5.59
C GLN A 247 14.87 -4.55 -5.67
N LEU A 248 13.57 -4.40 -5.97
CA LEU A 248 12.67 -5.56 -6.07
C LEU A 248 13.16 -6.65 -7.04
N PRO A 249 13.70 -6.36 -8.23
CA PRO A 249 14.26 -7.41 -9.09
C PRO A 249 15.42 -8.16 -8.46
N ARG A 250 16.24 -7.49 -7.65
CA ARG A 250 17.32 -8.12 -6.88
C ARG A 250 16.75 -9.00 -5.78
N LEU A 251 15.77 -8.50 -5.02
CA LEU A 251 15.10 -9.25 -3.96
C LEU A 251 14.49 -10.55 -4.49
N ARG A 252 13.75 -10.49 -5.60
CA ARG A 252 13.15 -11.67 -6.24
C ARG A 252 14.18 -12.75 -6.60
N ARG A 253 15.34 -12.35 -7.13
CA ARG A 253 16.44 -13.28 -7.44
C ARG A 253 17.05 -13.89 -6.19
N GLU A 254 17.41 -13.06 -5.21
CA GLU A 254 18.04 -13.55 -3.97
C GLU A 254 17.10 -14.45 -3.15
N VAL A 255 15.80 -14.16 -3.15
CA VAL A 255 14.77 -15.04 -2.56
C VAL A 255 14.65 -16.34 -3.34
N GLY A 256 14.71 -16.29 -4.68
CA GLY A 256 14.78 -17.48 -5.51
C GLY A 256 16.00 -18.35 -5.19
N ASP A 257 17.17 -17.75 -5.08
CA ASP A 257 18.42 -18.45 -4.75
C ASP A 257 18.34 -19.11 -3.37
N LEU A 258 17.76 -18.43 -2.36
CA LEU A 258 17.49 -19.00 -1.03
C LEU A 258 16.52 -20.19 -1.05
N LEU A 259 15.70 -20.30 -2.09
CA LEU A 259 14.75 -21.40 -2.29
C LEU A 259 15.25 -22.44 -3.30
N GLY A 260 16.51 -22.34 -3.75
CA GLY A 260 17.09 -23.22 -4.76
C GLY A 260 16.45 -23.06 -6.15
N ARG A 261 15.75 -21.94 -6.42
CA ARG A 261 15.14 -21.62 -7.71
C ARG A 261 15.78 -20.38 -8.31
N ARG A 262 16.60 -20.59 -9.35
CA ARG A 262 17.17 -19.48 -10.11
C ARG A 262 16.12 -18.81 -11.00
N LEU A 263 15.90 -17.52 -10.83
CA LEU A 263 15.03 -16.71 -11.69
C LEU A 263 15.83 -16.15 -12.87
N SER A 264 15.25 -16.19 -14.07
CA SER A 264 15.74 -15.43 -15.22
C SER A 264 15.61 -13.92 -14.99
N ARG A 265 16.32 -13.12 -15.79
CA ARG A 265 16.17 -11.65 -15.76
C ARG A 265 14.73 -11.23 -16.03
N THR A 266 14.06 -11.88 -16.97
CA THR A 266 12.68 -11.57 -17.36
C THR A 266 11.67 -11.93 -16.27
N GLU A 267 11.86 -13.04 -15.54
CA GLU A 267 11.01 -13.37 -14.39
C GLU A 267 11.22 -12.44 -13.19
N ALA A 268 12.45 -11.95 -13.00
CA ALA A 268 12.79 -11.06 -11.89
C ALA A 268 12.33 -9.61 -12.13
N VAL A 269 12.18 -9.18 -13.39
CA VAL A 269 11.69 -7.84 -13.73
C VAL A 269 10.20 -7.91 -14.04
N LYS A 270 9.40 -7.09 -13.34
CA LYS A 270 7.98 -6.96 -13.59
C LYS A 270 7.71 -5.66 -14.35
N ALA A 271 6.87 -5.75 -15.37
CA ALA A 271 6.28 -4.58 -15.99
C ALA A 271 5.13 -4.13 -15.09
N SER A 272 5.36 -3.08 -14.31
CA SER A 272 4.40 -2.48 -13.39
C SER A 272 4.00 -1.08 -13.85
N TRP A 273 2.97 -0.54 -13.21
CA TRP A 273 2.55 0.84 -13.40
C TRP A 273 3.61 1.79 -12.83
N PRO A 274 4.16 2.73 -13.65
CA PRO A 274 5.13 3.68 -13.13
C PRO A 274 4.46 4.63 -12.13
N LEU A 275 5.22 5.11 -11.16
CA LEU A 275 4.77 6.22 -10.33
C LEU A 275 5.16 7.53 -11.01
N LEU A 276 4.18 8.37 -11.36
CA LEU A 276 4.42 9.75 -11.79
C LEU A 276 4.00 10.74 -10.70
N ARG A 277 4.79 11.80 -10.53
CA ARG A 277 4.64 12.82 -9.48
C ARG A 277 5.25 14.16 -9.89
N ALA A 278 4.99 15.18 -9.07
CA ALA A 278 5.51 16.52 -9.29
C ALA A 278 7.02 16.53 -9.55
N GLY A 279 7.42 17.20 -10.64
CA GLY A 279 8.81 17.31 -11.08
C GLY A 279 9.28 16.22 -12.05
N ASP A 280 8.49 15.16 -12.28
CA ASP A 280 8.78 14.20 -13.35
C ASP A 280 8.57 14.86 -14.72
N GLU A 281 9.40 14.48 -15.70
CA GLU A 281 9.30 14.95 -17.07
C GLU A 281 9.50 13.82 -18.09
N GLY A 282 9.00 14.00 -19.31
CA GLY A 282 9.27 13.13 -20.46
C GLY A 282 8.05 12.41 -21.03
N PRO A 283 8.27 11.42 -21.93
CA PRO A 283 7.20 10.85 -22.76
C PRO A 283 6.12 10.11 -21.95
N ARG A 284 6.46 9.56 -20.77
CA ARG A 284 5.46 8.95 -19.88
C ARG A 284 4.51 9.97 -19.27
N VAL A 285 5.01 11.16 -18.95
CA VAL A 285 4.19 12.26 -18.44
C VAL A 285 3.31 12.82 -19.55
N GLU A 286 3.86 12.97 -20.76
CA GLU A 286 3.08 13.43 -21.92
C GLU A 286 1.98 12.41 -22.30
N ALA A 287 2.30 11.11 -22.25
CA ALA A 287 1.31 10.04 -22.42
C ALA A 287 0.21 10.10 -21.33
N ALA A 288 0.58 10.32 -20.07
CA ALA A 288 -0.39 10.50 -18.99
C ALA A 288 -1.29 11.72 -19.24
N GLN A 289 -0.72 12.85 -19.67
CA GLN A 289 -1.48 14.06 -20.01
C GLN A 289 -2.44 13.83 -21.20
N LEU A 290 -2.03 13.08 -22.22
CA LEU A 290 -2.90 12.67 -23.32
C LEU A 290 -4.08 11.84 -22.80
N LEU A 291 -3.82 10.84 -21.96
CA LEU A 291 -4.88 10.00 -21.39
C LEU A 291 -5.80 10.78 -20.44
N LEU A 292 -5.27 11.71 -19.65
CA LEU A 292 -6.09 12.59 -18.81
C LEU A 292 -6.98 13.52 -19.65
N ARG A 293 -6.50 13.96 -20.82
CA ARG A 293 -7.29 14.75 -21.76
C ARG A 293 -8.37 13.91 -22.43
N ASP A 294 -8.06 12.66 -22.79
CA ASP A 294 -9.04 11.67 -23.26
C ASP A 294 -10.15 11.42 -22.23
N ALA A 295 -9.76 11.32 -20.95
CA ALA A 295 -10.69 11.18 -19.83
C ALA A 295 -11.44 12.49 -19.45
N GLY A 296 -11.16 13.60 -20.13
CA GLY A 296 -11.78 14.90 -19.85
C GLY A 296 -11.29 15.61 -18.58
N ALA A 297 -10.26 15.09 -17.93
CA ALA A 297 -9.68 15.65 -16.70
C ALA A 297 -8.59 16.72 -16.96
N LEU A 298 -8.03 16.76 -18.18
CA LEU A 298 -7.02 17.75 -18.55
C LEU A 298 -7.46 18.55 -19.78
N SER A 299 -7.30 19.88 -19.71
CA SER A 299 -7.47 20.79 -20.85
C SER A 299 -6.10 21.35 -21.29
N GLY A 300 -5.94 21.64 -22.58
CA GLY A 300 -4.74 22.24 -23.16
C GLY A 300 -3.80 21.25 -23.85
N LYS A 301 -2.60 21.70 -24.22
CA LYS A 301 -1.59 20.87 -24.88
C LYS A 301 -0.79 20.07 -23.84
N PRO A 302 -0.55 18.76 -24.06
CA PRO A 302 0.48 17.99 -23.36
C PRO A 302 1.87 18.58 -23.62
N ASP A 303 2.69 18.66 -22.57
CA ASP A 303 4.03 19.23 -22.60
C ASP A 303 5.09 18.34 -21.93
N GLY A 304 4.65 17.20 -21.40
CA GLY A 304 5.52 16.22 -20.77
C GLY A 304 6.10 16.66 -19.44
N ARG A 305 5.51 17.65 -18.75
CA ARG A 305 5.93 18.09 -17.41
C ARG A 305 4.85 17.80 -16.37
N TYR A 306 5.23 17.13 -15.28
CA TYR A 306 4.30 16.85 -14.19
C TYR A 306 4.28 18.04 -13.23
N ASP A 307 3.62 19.10 -13.67
CA ASP A 307 3.45 20.36 -12.96
C ASP A 307 2.15 20.39 -12.12
N ASP A 308 1.82 21.54 -11.54
CA ASP A 308 0.59 21.70 -10.74
C ASP A 308 -0.69 21.48 -11.56
N ARG A 309 -0.67 21.80 -12.86
CA ARG A 309 -1.78 21.54 -13.78
C ARG A 309 -2.00 20.04 -13.95
N THR A 310 -0.92 19.30 -14.22
CA THR A 310 -0.99 17.84 -14.37
C THR A 310 -1.38 17.16 -13.06
N ARG A 311 -0.80 17.58 -11.94
CA ARG A 311 -1.16 17.07 -10.61
C ARG A 311 -2.63 17.33 -10.26
N SER A 312 -3.15 18.51 -10.59
CA SER A 312 -4.56 18.84 -10.36
C SER A 312 -5.48 17.96 -11.20
N ALA A 313 -5.17 17.78 -12.48
CA ALA A 313 -5.92 16.88 -13.37
C ALA A 313 -5.92 15.42 -12.88
N VAL A 314 -4.79 14.92 -12.38
CA VAL A 314 -4.73 13.57 -11.77
C VAL A 314 -5.60 13.48 -10.51
N THR A 315 -5.57 14.52 -9.67
CA THR A 315 -6.40 14.56 -8.45
C THR A 315 -7.90 14.59 -8.80
N GLU A 316 -8.30 15.38 -9.80
CA GLU A 316 -9.68 15.44 -10.29
C GLU A 316 -10.14 14.09 -10.86
N PHE A 317 -9.28 13.46 -11.67
CA PHE A 317 -9.52 12.11 -12.18
C PHE A 317 -9.71 11.10 -11.04
N GLN A 318 -8.84 11.12 -10.04
CA GLN A 318 -8.93 10.25 -8.86
C GLN A 318 -10.24 10.43 -8.09
N VAL A 319 -10.67 11.68 -7.87
CA VAL A 319 -11.95 11.96 -7.21
C VAL A 319 -13.13 11.45 -8.05
N ALA A 320 -13.10 11.67 -9.36
CA ALA A 320 -14.16 11.22 -10.27
C ALA A 320 -14.29 9.69 -10.29
N HIS A 321 -13.16 8.98 -10.20
CA HIS A 321 -13.09 7.51 -10.19
C HIS A 321 -13.17 6.90 -8.78
N ARG A 322 -13.36 7.71 -7.74
CA ARG A 322 -13.44 7.26 -6.33
C ARG A 322 -12.24 6.44 -5.88
N ALA A 323 -11.04 6.82 -6.32
CA ALA A 323 -9.80 6.25 -5.80
C ALA A 323 -9.72 6.46 -4.28
N ASP A 324 -9.20 5.46 -3.55
CA ASP A 324 -8.99 5.65 -2.11
C ASP A 324 -7.87 6.67 -1.84
N ASP A 325 -6.90 6.81 -2.77
CA ASP A 325 -5.79 7.77 -2.69
C ASP A 325 -5.92 8.89 -3.74
N ALA A 326 -6.77 9.89 -3.48
CA ALA A 326 -6.90 11.10 -4.32
C ALA A 326 -5.87 12.18 -3.94
N ASN A 327 -4.57 11.91 -4.19
CA ASN A 327 -3.45 12.74 -3.72
C ASN A 327 -2.60 13.37 -4.85
N GLY A 328 -2.96 13.14 -6.10
CA GLY A 328 -2.26 13.66 -7.28
C GLY A 328 -0.97 12.92 -7.64
N LEU A 329 -0.69 11.77 -7.02
CA LEU A 329 0.30 10.80 -7.52
C LEU A 329 -0.39 9.87 -8.52
N LEU A 330 0.19 9.67 -9.71
CA LEU A 330 -0.35 8.71 -10.68
C LEU A 330 0.40 7.39 -10.57
N GLY A 331 -0.21 6.40 -9.90
CA GLY A 331 0.40 5.12 -9.58
C GLY A 331 -0.52 3.92 -9.84
N GLY A 332 -0.25 2.80 -9.15
CA GLY A 332 -0.87 1.50 -9.45
C GLY A 332 -2.39 1.42 -9.27
N GLU A 333 -3.00 2.39 -8.58
CA GLU A 333 -4.46 2.49 -8.46
C GLU A 333 -5.07 3.26 -9.64
N SER A 334 -4.46 4.39 -10.03
CA SER A 334 -5.04 5.24 -11.08
C SER A 334 -4.70 4.81 -12.50
N TRP A 335 -3.54 4.20 -12.74
CA TRP A 335 -3.15 3.77 -14.08
C TRP A 335 -4.11 2.74 -14.71
N PRO A 336 -4.57 1.68 -14.02
CA PRO A 336 -5.56 0.76 -14.58
C PRO A 336 -6.86 1.42 -15.04
N GLU A 337 -7.30 2.48 -14.35
CA GLU A 337 -8.50 3.23 -14.71
C GLU A 337 -8.25 4.18 -15.89
N LEU A 338 -7.06 4.78 -15.94
CA LEU A 338 -6.67 5.77 -16.95
C LEU A 338 -6.26 5.12 -18.28
N ALA A 339 -5.50 4.03 -18.22
CA ALA A 339 -4.95 3.29 -19.36
C ALA A 339 -5.94 2.23 -19.87
N ARG A 340 -7.12 2.69 -20.31
CA ARG A 340 -8.18 1.84 -20.88
C ARG A 340 -7.70 1.09 -22.13
N THR A 341 -8.44 0.06 -22.53
CA THR A 341 -8.12 -0.69 -23.76
C THR A 341 -8.27 0.21 -24.99
N VAL A 342 -7.23 0.28 -25.83
CA VAL A 342 -7.21 1.05 -27.08
C VAL A 342 -7.15 0.11 -28.28
N GLN A 343 -7.90 0.43 -29.34
CA GLN A 343 -7.79 -0.22 -30.64
C GLN A 343 -6.96 0.67 -31.57
N VAL A 344 -5.92 0.11 -32.18
CA VAL A 344 -5.12 0.84 -33.18
C VAL A 344 -6.02 1.23 -34.36
N GLY A 345 -5.92 2.48 -34.79
CA GLY A 345 -6.77 3.13 -35.78
C GLY A 345 -8.02 3.82 -35.22
N SER A 346 -8.22 3.84 -33.89
CA SER A 346 -9.38 4.52 -33.28
C SER A 346 -9.32 6.05 -33.35
N GLY A 347 -8.14 6.61 -33.61
CA GLY A 347 -7.81 8.02 -33.44
C GLY A 347 -7.79 8.45 -31.97
N GLY A 348 -7.63 9.75 -31.76
CA GLY A 348 -7.76 10.39 -30.44
C GLY A 348 -6.48 10.38 -29.59
N ASP A 349 -6.60 10.83 -28.36
CA ASP A 349 -5.44 11.04 -27.50
C ASP A 349 -4.91 9.75 -26.88
N ALA A 350 -5.79 8.77 -26.64
CA ALA A 350 -5.37 7.47 -26.17
C ALA A 350 -4.46 6.75 -27.19
N GLU A 351 -4.79 6.79 -28.49
CA GLU A 351 -3.92 6.24 -29.54
C GLU A 351 -2.61 7.03 -29.66
N ARG A 352 -2.67 8.37 -29.62
CA ARG A 352 -1.46 9.20 -29.64
C ARG A 352 -0.52 8.91 -28.47
N ALA A 353 -1.06 8.56 -27.29
CA ALA A 353 -0.25 8.15 -26.15
C ALA A 353 0.46 6.81 -26.41
N VAL A 354 -0.22 5.86 -27.07
CA VAL A 354 0.39 4.60 -27.52
C VAL A 354 1.52 4.85 -28.51
N GLU A 355 1.27 5.64 -29.56
CA GLU A 355 2.25 5.98 -30.59
C GLU A 355 3.49 6.66 -29.99
N LEU A 356 3.27 7.63 -29.09
CA LEU A 356 4.33 8.32 -28.36
C LEU A 356 5.21 7.32 -27.60
N LEU A 357 4.61 6.44 -26.79
CA LEU A 357 5.37 5.47 -26.00
C LEU A 357 6.07 4.43 -26.88
N ALA A 358 5.44 3.99 -27.98
CA ALA A 358 6.04 3.06 -28.91
C ALA A 358 7.30 3.65 -29.56
N ALA A 359 7.22 4.90 -30.03
CA ALA A 359 8.34 5.63 -30.62
C ALA A 359 9.50 5.81 -29.63
N HIS A 360 9.20 5.98 -28.33
CA HIS A 360 10.21 6.19 -27.28
C HIS A 360 10.72 4.90 -26.61
N SER A 361 10.07 3.76 -26.81
CA SER A 361 10.46 2.46 -26.22
C SER A 361 11.29 1.59 -27.16
N GLY A 362 11.44 1.99 -28.44
CA GLY A 362 12.11 1.17 -29.46
C GLY A 362 11.36 -0.13 -29.77
N THR A 363 10.05 -0.16 -29.49
CA THR A 363 9.20 -1.32 -29.77
C THR A 363 9.02 -1.44 -31.29
N GLU A 364 9.35 -2.59 -31.88
CA GLU A 364 9.28 -2.82 -33.33
C GLU A 364 7.84 -2.74 -33.89
N SER A 365 6.85 -3.15 -33.10
CA SER A 365 5.43 -3.10 -33.47
C SER A 365 4.52 -3.07 -32.24
N VAL A 366 3.45 -2.29 -32.30
CA VAL A 366 2.38 -2.32 -31.29
C VAL A 366 1.26 -3.24 -31.78
N PRO A 367 0.70 -4.13 -30.93
CA PRO A 367 -0.46 -4.95 -31.31
C PRO A 367 -1.70 -4.10 -31.61
N ASP A 368 -2.62 -4.62 -32.43
CA ASP A 368 -3.88 -3.95 -32.79
C ASP A 368 -4.76 -3.60 -31.57
N THR A 369 -4.63 -4.37 -30.49
CA THR A 369 -5.28 -4.11 -29.20
C THR A 369 -4.24 -3.83 -28.13
N VAL A 370 -4.34 -2.66 -27.51
CA VAL A 370 -3.49 -2.25 -26.38
C VAL A 370 -4.31 -2.37 -25.10
N ASP A 371 -4.12 -3.49 -24.40
CA ASP A 371 -4.71 -3.79 -23.09
C ASP A 371 -3.73 -3.47 -21.94
N HIS A 372 -4.12 -3.72 -20.68
CA HIS A 372 -3.27 -3.42 -19.51
C HIS A 372 -1.88 -4.06 -19.58
N PRO A 373 -1.72 -5.36 -19.93
CA PRO A 373 -0.41 -5.95 -20.19
C PRO A 373 0.45 -5.19 -21.20
N VAL A 374 -0.13 -4.73 -22.31
CA VAL A 374 0.62 -3.95 -23.31
C VAL A 374 0.98 -2.57 -22.75
N TRP A 375 0.05 -1.89 -22.08
CA TRP A 375 0.30 -0.61 -21.42
C TRP A 375 1.43 -0.68 -20.41
N GLN A 376 1.45 -1.69 -19.54
CA GLN A 376 2.52 -1.89 -18.57
C GLN A 376 3.89 -2.09 -19.23
N ARG A 377 3.95 -2.71 -20.42
CA ARG A 377 5.20 -2.84 -21.18
C ARG A 377 5.63 -1.51 -21.79
N LEU A 378 4.70 -0.74 -22.36
CA LEU A 378 4.96 0.58 -22.96
C LEU A 378 5.38 1.62 -21.90
N LEU A 379 4.73 1.61 -20.75
CA LEU A 379 4.97 2.55 -19.64
C LEU A 379 6.11 2.10 -18.71
N GLY A 380 6.35 0.80 -18.58
CA GLY A 380 7.22 0.21 -17.57
C GLY A 380 8.67 -0.01 -18.03
N THR A 381 9.32 -1.01 -17.43
CA THR A 381 10.75 -1.34 -17.65
C THR A 381 10.95 -2.61 -18.49
N GLY A 382 9.91 -3.06 -19.20
CA GLY A 382 9.84 -4.42 -19.74
C GLY A 382 9.66 -5.46 -18.63
N GLY A 383 9.45 -6.72 -18.99
CA GLY A 383 9.22 -7.82 -18.03
C GLY A 383 7.76 -8.32 -17.99
N THR A 384 7.48 -9.26 -17.09
CA THR A 384 6.13 -9.84 -16.97
C THR A 384 5.17 -8.82 -16.36
N PRO A 385 4.00 -8.56 -16.99
CA PRO A 385 2.94 -7.72 -16.44
C PRO A 385 2.59 -8.05 -14.99
N ALA A 386 2.43 -7.02 -14.16
CA ALA A 386 1.88 -7.16 -12.82
C ALA A 386 0.35 -7.33 -12.94
N PRO A 387 -0.24 -8.41 -12.37
CA PRO A 387 -1.67 -8.63 -12.47
C PRO A 387 -2.45 -7.53 -11.74
N THR A 388 -3.55 -7.06 -12.35
CA THR A 388 -4.59 -6.38 -11.59
C THR A 388 -5.19 -7.41 -10.64
N ALA A 389 -5.28 -7.09 -9.37
CA ALA A 389 -5.89 -7.99 -8.42
C ALA A 389 -6.68 -7.18 -7.43
N GLU A 390 -7.92 -7.60 -7.24
CA GLU A 390 -8.82 -7.04 -6.26
C GLU A 390 -9.06 -8.10 -5.19
N ASP A 391 -9.37 -7.67 -3.98
CA ASP A 391 -9.80 -8.60 -2.95
C ASP A 391 -11.11 -9.27 -3.42
N PRO A 392 -11.34 -10.54 -3.07
CA PRO A 392 -12.59 -11.21 -3.39
C PRO A 392 -13.80 -10.47 -2.80
N PRO A 393 -15.00 -10.63 -3.39
CA PRO A 393 -16.23 -10.07 -2.86
C PRO A 393 -16.41 -10.36 -1.36
N GLY A 394 -16.83 -9.37 -0.57
CA GLY A 394 -16.98 -9.45 0.89
C GLY A 394 -15.73 -9.09 1.72
N ALA A 395 -14.63 -8.72 1.07
CA ALA A 395 -13.49 -8.06 1.72
C ALA A 395 -13.57 -6.52 1.68
N ARG A 396 -14.30 -5.95 0.71
CA ARG A 396 -14.52 -4.50 0.55
C ARG A 396 -15.63 -3.93 1.45
N ASP A 397 -16.42 -4.80 2.09
CA ASP A 397 -17.51 -4.39 2.97
C ASP A 397 -16.97 -4.07 4.37
N ARG A 398 -16.40 -2.87 4.57
CA ARG A 398 -16.29 -2.16 5.86
C ARG A 398 -15.71 -0.75 5.75
#